data_AF-A6G058-F1
#
_entry.id   AF-A6G058-F1
#
_cell.length_a   1.000
_cell.length_b   1.000
_cell.length_c   1.000
_cell.angle_alpha   90.00
_cell.angle_beta   90.00
_cell.angle_gamma   90.00
#
_symmetry.space_group_name_H-M   'P 1'
#
loop_
_entity.id
_entity.type
_entity.pdbx_description
1 polymer ?
#
loop_
_entity_poly.entity_id
_entity_poly.type
_entity_poly.pdbx_seq_one_letter_code
_entity_poly.pdbx_strand_id
1 'polypeptide(L)'
;MYVVAVTRWGPGLQAQLPELAAMLGLFPYDLRMRLNGPLPVIVARMPEQGPASELMAKLRGWGHGAVGCALSTVPSASEMFTPREFAFDEAAGTLELRGAGRALSVRPEQVYALIHAMALTETRTTRETTSKKFSAARAVATGGMVMRKKQTQTSTSTESEWGEQLYLVLQSKAAKAAPVLLTQHGLRYAGLGEAKSHSSLTSFTTLVERLRAFAPHAFYDRRLVESRRKPGFVGASRSKVGKAKQEAVAHSNAGGVDLAARLLLIAHSRGQL
;
A
#
# COMPACT_ATOMS: atom_id res chain seq x y z
N MET A 1 15.54 6.23 -11.18
CA MET A 1 14.16 6.77 -11.15
C MET A 1 13.94 7.55 -9.87
N TYR A 2 13.71 8.85 -10.01
CA TYR A 2 13.28 9.79 -8.98
C TYR A 2 11.77 10.02 -9.09
N VAL A 3 11.12 10.15 -7.95
CA VAL A 3 9.70 10.45 -7.83
C VAL A 3 9.56 11.86 -7.29
N VAL A 4 8.71 12.67 -7.92
CA VAL A 4 8.29 13.99 -7.43
C VAL A 4 6.82 13.92 -7.08
N ALA A 5 6.49 14.34 -5.86
CA ALA A 5 5.14 14.33 -5.34
C ALA A 5 4.79 15.66 -4.68
N VAL A 6 3.50 15.98 -4.70
CA VAL A 6 2.92 17.09 -3.94
C VAL A 6 2.21 16.53 -2.73
N THR A 7 2.51 17.08 -1.56
CA THR A 7 1.94 16.74 -0.24
C THR A 7 0.90 17.73 0.24
N ARG A 8 0.90 18.95 -0.32
CA ARG A 8 -0.09 20.01 -0.09
C ARG A 8 -0.19 20.91 -1.30
N TRP A 9 -1.41 21.21 -1.74
CA TRP A 9 -1.63 22.22 -2.77
C TRP A 9 -1.68 23.62 -2.16
N GLY A 10 -0.75 24.47 -2.58
CA GLY A 10 -0.89 25.93 -2.50
C GLY A 10 -1.99 26.47 -3.43
N PRO A 11 -2.33 27.77 -3.33
CA PRO A 11 -3.34 28.39 -4.18
C PRO A 11 -2.90 28.45 -5.65
N GLY A 12 -3.85 28.61 -6.57
CA GLY A 12 -3.55 28.93 -7.97
C GLY A 12 -3.21 27.74 -8.88
N LEU A 13 -3.39 26.49 -8.43
CA LEU A 13 -3.08 25.29 -9.24
C LEU A 13 -3.71 25.31 -10.64
N GLN A 14 -4.97 25.77 -10.75
CA GLN A 14 -5.66 25.81 -12.06
C GLN A 14 -4.97 26.76 -13.05
N ALA A 15 -4.45 27.89 -12.57
CA ALA A 15 -3.71 28.85 -13.40
C ALA A 15 -2.30 28.34 -13.75
N GLN A 16 -1.68 27.56 -12.86
CA GLN A 16 -0.33 26.98 -13.03
C GLN A 16 -0.34 25.70 -13.88
N LEU A 17 -1.51 25.07 -14.07
CA LEU A 17 -1.65 23.78 -14.75
C LEU A 17 -1.08 23.77 -16.19
N PRO A 18 -1.29 24.79 -17.04
CA PRO A 18 -0.71 24.80 -18.39
C PRO A 18 0.82 24.80 -18.38
N GLU A 19 1.44 25.58 -17.50
CA GLU A 19 2.89 25.66 -17.35
C GLU A 19 3.46 24.33 -16.81
N LEU A 20 2.80 23.75 -15.79
CA LEU A 20 3.19 22.45 -15.25
C LEU A 20 3.07 21.33 -16.28
N ALA A 21 2.03 21.36 -17.11
CA ALA A 21 1.83 20.38 -18.17
C ALA A 21 2.93 20.48 -19.24
N ALA A 22 3.28 21.71 -19.66
CA ALA A 22 4.36 21.94 -20.61
C ALA A 22 5.72 21.42 -20.09
N MET A 23 6.06 21.68 -18.82
CA MET A 23 7.30 21.16 -18.21
C MET A 23 7.37 19.62 -18.18
N LEU A 24 6.21 18.95 -18.13
CA LEU A 24 6.12 17.49 -18.08
C LEU A 24 5.90 16.83 -19.44
N GLY A 25 5.79 17.63 -20.52
CA GLY A 25 5.44 17.13 -21.84
C GLY A 25 4.04 16.49 -21.90
N LEU A 26 3.08 17.04 -21.15
CA LEU A 26 1.70 16.56 -21.07
C LEU A 26 0.72 17.64 -21.53
N PHE A 27 -0.49 17.23 -21.90
CA PHE A 27 -1.59 18.17 -22.02
C PHE A 27 -2.15 18.53 -20.63
N PRO A 28 -2.67 19.75 -20.43
CA PRO A 28 -3.24 20.17 -19.16
C PRO A 28 -4.36 19.25 -18.66
N TYR A 29 -5.17 18.71 -19.59
CA TYR A 29 -6.23 17.76 -19.27
C TYR A 29 -5.68 16.46 -18.64
N ASP A 30 -4.67 15.85 -19.25
CA ASP A 30 -4.05 14.62 -18.76
C ASP A 30 -3.41 14.82 -17.39
N LEU A 31 -2.73 15.96 -17.22
CA LEU A 31 -2.14 16.33 -15.95
C LEU A 31 -3.23 16.50 -14.88
N ARG A 32 -4.33 17.19 -15.17
CA ARG A 32 -5.45 17.34 -14.23
C ARG A 32 -6.00 15.99 -13.78
N MET A 33 -6.18 15.05 -14.70
CA MET A 33 -6.63 13.70 -14.35
C MET A 33 -5.63 12.98 -13.42
N ARG A 34 -4.33 13.13 -13.67
CA ARG A 34 -3.27 12.57 -12.81
C ARG A 34 -3.25 13.21 -11.42
N LEU A 35 -3.48 14.52 -11.33
CA LEU A 35 -3.44 15.27 -10.08
C LEU A 35 -4.69 15.09 -9.21
N ASN A 36 -5.77 14.50 -9.74
CA ASN A 36 -7.01 14.21 -9.00
C ASN A 36 -6.89 13.01 -8.04
N GLY A 37 -5.67 12.64 -7.65
CA GLY A 37 -5.38 11.54 -6.73
C GLY A 37 -5.20 12.02 -5.28
N PRO A 38 -5.21 11.08 -4.32
CA PRO A 38 -5.00 11.42 -2.92
C PRO A 38 -3.57 11.87 -2.64
N LEU A 39 -3.40 12.82 -1.72
CA LEU A 39 -2.09 13.30 -1.29
C LEU A 39 -1.35 12.24 -0.45
N PRO A 40 -0.02 12.09 -0.57
CA PRO A 40 0.84 12.70 -1.59
C PRO A 40 0.53 12.20 -3.01
N VAL A 41 0.36 13.14 -3.95
CA VAL A 41 0.08 12.80 -5.35
C VAL A 41 1.36 12.84 -6.15
N ILE A 42 1.60 11.79 -6.95
CA ILE A 42 2.80 11.70 -7.79
C ILE A 42 2.61 12.56 -9.03
N VAL A 43 3.39 13.64 -9.13
CA VAL A 43 3.34 14.57 -10.26
C VAL A 43 4.15 14.00 -11.43
N ALA A 44 5.37 13.56 -11.12
CA ALA A 44 6.31 13.07 -12.12
C ALA A 44 7.17 11.93 -11.59
N ARG A 45 7.63 11.10 -12.54
CA ARG A 45 8.73 10.16 -12.32
C ARG A 45 9.78 10.46 -13.37
N MET A 46 11.01 10.73 -12.94
CA MET A 46 12.09 11.20 -13.80
C MET A 46 13.31 10.29 -13.64
N PRO A 47 14.13 10.08 -14.68
CA PRO A 47 15.31 9.23 -14.57
C PRO A 47 16.36 9.82 -13.61
N GLU A 48 16.53 11.14 -13.66
CA GLU A 48 17.62 11.89 -13.05
C GLU A 48 17.17 12.81 -11.89
N GLN A 49 18.12 13.11 -11.00
CA GLN A 49 17.88 13.93 -9.82
C GLN A 49 17.76 15.43 -10.13
N GLY A 50 18.52 15.94 -11.10
CA GLY A 50 18.54 17.36 -11.47
C GLY A 50 17.16 17.88 -11.87
N PRO A 51 16.56 17.33 -12.94
CA PRO A 51 15.21 17.72 -13.38
C PRO A 51 14.15 17.55 -12.29
N ALA A 52 14.25 16.49 -11.48
CA ALA A 52 13.34 16.28 -10.35
C ALA A 52 13.46 17.37 -9.28
N SER A 53 14.68 17.87 -9.05
CA SER A 53 14.96 18.93 -8.08
C SER A 53 14.48 20.29 -8.56
N GLU A 54 14.66 20.59 -9.84
CA GLU A 54 14.14 21.79 -10.49
C GLU A 54 12.60 21.83 -10.44
N LEU A 55 11.94 20.72 -10.77
CA LEU A 55 10.49 20.61 -10.68
C LEU A 55 10.00 20.82 -9.25
N MET A 56 10.66 20.22 -8.25
CA MET A 56 10.34 20.46 -6.84
C MET A 56 10.52 21.92 -6.45
N ALA A 57 11.61 22.56 -6.86
CA ALA A 57 11.87 23.97 -6.57
C ALA A 57 10.78 24.87 -7.17
N LYS A 58 10.37 24.59 -8.42
CA LYS A 58 9.30 25.31 -9.10
C LYS A 58 7.96 25.17 -8.37
N LEU A 59 7.57 23.95 -8.01
CA LEU A 59 6.33 23.68 -7.26
C LEU A 59 6.34 24.37 -5.89
N ARG A 60 7.48 24.40 -5.19
CA ARG A 60 7.63 25.14 -3.93
C ARG A 60 7.58 26.64 -4.12
N GLY A 61 8.16 27.17 -5.20
CA GLY A 61 8.07 28.59 -5.57
C GLY A 61 6.63 29.04 -5.82
N TRP A 62 5.76 28.13 -6.26
CA TRP A 62 4.31 28.35 -6.36
C TRP A 62 3.55 28.19 -5.04
N GLY A 63 4.22 27.85 -3.94
CA GLY A 63 3.61 27.66 -2.63
C GLY A 63 3.05 26.26 -2.37
N HIS A 64 3.29 25.29 -3.26
CA HIS A 64 2.90 23.91 -3.01
C HIS A 64 3.93 23.19 -2.12
N GLY A 65 3.45 22.29 -1.25
CA GLY A 65 4.32 21.36 -0.54
C GLY A 65 4.79 20.28 -1.52
N ALA A 66 6.06 20.33 -1.92
CA ALA A 66 6.62 19.39 -2.89
C ALA A 66 7.83 18.65 -2.31
N VAL A 67 7.85 17.33 -2.51
CA VAL A 67 8.93 16.44 -2.06
C VAL A 67 9.24 15.40 -3.12
N GLY A 68 10.37 14.74 -2.95
CA GLY A 68 10.80 13.69 -3.86
C GLY A 68 11.90 12.84 -3.27
N CYS A 69 12.00 11.63 -3.79
CA CYS A 69 13.01 10.66 -3.42
C CYS A 69 13.36 9.75 -4.60
N ALA A 70 14.54 9.15 -4.56
CA ALA A 70 14.86 8.03 -5.43
C ALA A 70 14.01 6.82 -5.03
N LEU A 71 13.41 6.13 -6.01
CA LEU A 71 12.53 4.99 -5.73
C LEU A 71 13.28 3.86 -4.99
N SER A 72 14.58 3.70 -5.25
CA SER A 72 15.48 2.76 -4.57
C SER A 72 15.76 3.09 -3.08
N THR A 73 15.23 4.20 -2.58
CA THR A 73 15.33 4.57 -1.15
C THR A 73 14.03 4.30 -0.39
N VAL A 74 12.99 3.85 -1.07
CA VAL A 74 11.73 3.41 -0.46
C VAL A 74 11.92 1.95 -0.05
N PRO A 75 11.91 1.62 1.26
CA PRO A 75 11.98 0.24 1.69
C PRO A 75 10.75 -0.51 1.17
N SER A 76 10.98 -1.71 0.67
CA SER A 76 9.94 -2.69 0.40
C SER A 76 9.45 -3.32 1.72
N ALA A 77 8.25 -3.88 1.72
CA ALA A 77 7.71 -4.59 2.88
C ALA A 77 8.65 -5.70 3.41
N SER A 78 9.42 -6.37 2.53
CA SER A 78 10.40 -7.39 2.92
C SER A 78 11.64 -6.83 3.63
N GLU A 79 11.97 -5.55 3.43
CA GLU A 79 13.08 -4.87 4.09
C GLU A 79 12.65 -4.27 5.44
N MET A 80 11.34 -4.16 5.68
CA MET A 80 10.77 -3.65 6.93
C MET A 80 10.69 -4.73 8.00
N PHE A 81 10.96 -4.36 9.25
CA PHE A 81 10.71 -5.25 10.37
C PHE A 81 9.21 -5.34 10.63
N THR A 82 8.62 -6.52 10.41
CA THR A 82 7.19 -6.79 10.64
C THR A 82 7.04 -7.69 11.86
N PRO A 83 6.89 -7.14 13.08
CA PRO A 83 6.71 -7.94 14.28
C PRO A 83 5.37 -8.68 14.24
N ARG A 84 5.31 -9.80 14.97
CA ARG A 84 4.09 -10.60 15.19
C ARG A 84 3.55 -10.39 16.60
N GLU A 85 4.38 -9.97 17.53
CA GLU A 85 4.05 -9.79 18.93
C GLU A 85 4.57 -8.43 19.41
N PHE A 86 3.84 -7.85 20.35
CA PHE A 86 4.23 -6.64 21.03
C PHE A 86 3.83 -6.70 22.50
N ALA A 87 4.50 -5.92 23.34
CA ALA A 87 4.12 -5.69 24.72
C ALA A 87 4.51 -4.27 25.13
N PHE A 88 3.67 -3.62 25.92
CA PHE A 88 4.03 -2.38 26.61
C PHE A 88 4.59 -2.76 27.97
N ASP A 89 5.86 -2.48 28.21
CA ASP A 89 6.47 -2.59 29.52
C ASP A 89 6.28 -1.25 30.24
N GLU A 90 5.28 -1.19 31.12
CA GLU A 90 4.97 0.02 31.87
C GLU A 90 6.07 0.37 32.90
N ALA A 91 6.80 -0.63 33.40
CA ALA A 91 7.88 -0.41 34.36
C ALA A 91 9.13 0.16 33.69
N ALA A 92 9.50 -0.37 32.52
CA ALA A 92 10.62 0.13 31.74
C ALA A 92 10.25 1.35 30.87
N GLY A 93 8.95 1.62 30.69
CA GLY A 93 8.47 2.65 29.77
C GLY A 93 8.82 2.34 28.30
N THR A 94 8.85 1.05 27.91
CA THR A 94 9.24 0.61 26.57
C THR A 94 8.12 -0.12 25.85
N LEU A 95 8.17 -0.08 24.52
CA LEU A 95 7.42 -0.95 23.63
C LEU A 95 8.36 -2.05 23.15
N GLU A 96 8.07 -3.28 23.54
CA GLU A 96 8.77 -4.47 23.07
C GLU A 96 8.09 -5.01 21.81
N LEU A 97 8.87 -5.28 20.77
CA LEU A 97 8.41 -5.80 19.48
C LEU A 97 9.18 -7.06 19.12
N ARG A 98 8.48 -8.13 18.73
CA ARG A 98 9.11 -9.42 18.38
C ARG A 98 8.50 -10.03 17.12
N GLY A 99 9.35 -10.60 16.26
CA GLY A 99 8.92 -11.32 15.06
C GLY A 99 10.09 -11.76 14.19
N ALA A 100 9.91 -12.85 13.44
CA ALA A 100 10.92 -13.36 12.49
C ALA A 100 12.34 -13.50 13.09
N GLY A 101 12.46 -13.96 14.34
CA GLY A 101 13.74 -14.11 15.04
C GLY A 101 14.41 -12.80 15.48
N ARG A 102 13.76 -11.65 15.28
CA ARG A 102 14.23 -10.33 15.71
C ARG A 102 13.38 -9.83 16.87
N ALA A 103 14.04 -9.14 17.81
CA ALA A 103 13.42 -8.38 18.88
C ALA A 103 13.91 -6.93 18.83
N LEU A 104 13.06 -6.01 19.28
CA LEU A 104 13.33 -4.58 19.31
C LEU A 104 12.61 -3.97 20.51
N SER A 105 13.37 -3.34 21.40
CA SER A 105 12.84 -2.49 22.47
C SER A 105 12.86 -1.05 22.00
N VAL A 106 11.73 -0.37 22.10
CA VAL A 106 11.54 1.01 21.65
C VAL A 106 11.13 1.87 22.83
N ARG A 107 11.87 2.93 23.09
CA ARG A 107 11.47 3.99 24.03
C ARG A 107 10.61 5.03 23.33
N PRO A 108 9.72 5.73 24.04
CA PRO A 108 8.80 6.67 23.41
C PRO A 108 9.53 7.76 22.65
N GLU A 109 10.62 8.32 23.21
CA GLU A 109 11.45 9.36 22.58
C GLU A 109 12.13 8.93 21.27
N GLN A 110 12.21 7.62 21.00
CA GLN A 110 12.75 7.10 19.76
C GLN A 110 11.72 7.08 18.64
N VAL A 111 10.43 7.21 18.93
CA VAL A 111 9.39 7.18 17.89
C VAL A 111 9.33 8.56 17.24
N TYR A 112 9.76 8.64 15.98
CA TYR A 112 9.72 9.87 15.19
C TYR A 112 8.33 10.11 14.58
N ALA A 113 7.73 9.07 14.01
CA ALA A 113 6.45 9.19 13.33
C ALA A 113 5.66 7.88 13.32
N LEU A 114 4.36 8.02 13.20
CA LEU A 114 3.34 6.99 13.09
C LEU A 114 2.49 7.31 11.85
N ILE A 115 2.73 6.59 10.74
CA ILE A 115 1.94 6.79 9.51
C ILE A 115 0.93 5.64 9.40
N HIS A 116 -0.35 5.96 9.50
CA HIS A 116 -1.43 5.00 9.44
C HIS A 116 -1.98 4.92 8.00
N ALA A 117 -2.10 3.71 7.47
CA ALA A 117 -2.53 3.45 6.11
C ALA A 117 -3.46 2.24 5.97
N MET A 118 -4.17 2.18 4.85
CA MET A 118 -5.01 1.05 4.45
C MET A 118 -4.37 0.28 3.28
N ALA A 119 -4.07 -1.00 3.50
CA ALA A 119 -3.61 -1.90 2.46
C ALA A 119 -4.75 -2.74 1.88
N LEU A 120 -4.72 -2.93 0.56
CA LEU A 120 -5.56 -3.85 -0.18
C LEU A 120 -4.68 -4.84 -0.94
N THR A 121 -5.05 -6.10 -0.85
CA THR A 121 -4.67 -7.15 -1.81
C THR A 121 -5.93 -7.74 -2.44
N GLU A 122 -5.99 -7.79 -3.76
CA GLU A 122 -7.10 -8.37 -4.51
C GLU A 122 -6.54 -9.46 -5.43
N THR A 123 -7.08 -10.68 -5.32
CA THR A 123 -6.73 -11.81 -6.18
C THR A 123 -7.96 -12.25 -6.94
N ARG A 124 -7.92 -12.13 -8.27
CA ARG A 124 -8.98 -12.60 -9.16
C ARG A 124 -8.57 -13.93 -9.77
N THR A 125 -9.31 -14.99 -9.45
CA THR A 125 -9.12 -16.34 -9.97
C THR A 125 -10.20 -16.69 -10.99
N THR A 126 -9.80 -16.98 -12.22
CA THR A 126 -10.67 -17.48 -13.28
C THR A 126 -10.39 -18.96 -13.50
N ARG A 127 -11.39 -19.81 -13.32
CA ARG A 127 -11.31 -21.26 -13.54
C ARG A 127 -12.21 -21.68 -14.70
N GLU A 128 -11.60 -22.22 -15.74
CA GLU A 128 -12.31 -22.84 -16.86
C GLU A 128 -12.35 -24.36 -16.69
N THR A 129 -13.54 -24.92 -16.52
CA THR A 129 -13.75 -26.37 -16.49
C THR A 129 -14.43 -26.80 -17.78
N THR A 130 -13.74 -27.59 -18.59
CA THR A 130 -14.33 -28.21 -19.77
C THR A 130 -14.85 -29.59 -19.42
N SER A 131 -16.17 -29.79 -19.46
CA SER A 131 -16.79 -31.10 -19.36
C SER A 131 -17.26 -31.59 -20.73
N LYS A 132 -17.21 -32.90 -20.95
CA LYS A 132 -17.79 -33.55 -22.13
C LYS A 132 -19.03 -34.29 -21.66
N LYS A 133 -20.24 -33.82 -22.02
CA LYS A 133 -21.48 -34.53 -21.69
C LYS A 133 -21.81 -35.53 -22.80
N PHE A 134 -22.02 -36.78 -22.40
CA PHE A 134 -22.55 -37.82 -23.28
C PHE A 134 -24.08 -37.66 -23.33
N SER A 135 -24.64 -37.64 -24.53
CA SER A 135 -26.08 -37.50 -24.74
C SER A 135 -26.59 -38.82 -25.33
N ALA A 136 -27.03 -39.73 -24.47
CA ALA A 136 -27.56 -41.04 -24.86
C ALA A 136 -28.75 -40.91 -25.83
N ALA A 137 -29.66 -39.96 -25.57
CA ALA A 137 -30.85 -39.73 -26.40
C ALA A 137 -30.51 -39.37 -27.87
N ARG A 138 -29.46 -38.56 -28.11
CA ARG A 138 -28.99 -38.30 -29.49
C ARG A 138 -28.30 -39.50 -30.12
N ALA A 139 -27.51 -40.24 -29.36
CA ALA A 139 -26.77 -41.40 -29.89
C ALA A 139 -27.73 -42.48 -30.44
N VAL A 140 -28.91 -42.63 -29.83
CA VAL A 140 -29.98 -43.50 -30.32
C VAL A 140 -30.63 -42.92 -31.58
N ALA A 141 -30.95 -41.63 -31.59
CA ALA A 141 -31.60 -40.97 -32.73
C ALA A 141 -30.73 -40.87 -34.00
N THR A 142 -29.40 -40.91 -33.87
CA THR A 142 -28.45 -40.81 -34.99
C THR A 142 -27.81 -42.15 -35.38
N GLY A 143 -28.47 -43.28 -35.08
CA GLY A 143 -28.02 -44.61 -35.53
C GLY A 143 -26.67 -45.06 -34.93
N GLY A 144 -26.39 -44.71 -33.67
CA GLY A 144 -25.16 -45.10 -32.97
C GLY A 144 -24.03 -44.07 -33.02
N MET A 145 -24.21 -42.94 -33.72
CA MET A 145 -23.17 -41.92 -33.82
C MET A 145 -23.17 -40.97 -32.60
N VAL A 146 -22.18 -41.12 -31.70
CA VAL A 146 -22.14 -40.38 -30.43
C VAL A 146 -21.67 -38.94 -30.64
N MET A 147 -22.61 -38.00 -30.78
CA MET A 147 -22.31 -36.56 -30.73
C MET A 147 -21.94 -36.12 -29.30
N ARG A 148 -20.64 -35.93 -29.05
CA ARG A 148 -20.10 -35.54 -27.73
C ARG A 148 -20.12 -34.01 -27.60
N LYS A 149 -21.05 -33.45 -26.82
CA LYS A 149 -21.11 -32.00 -26.58
C LYS A 149 -20.02 -31.57 -25.60
N LYS A 150 -19.11 -30.70 -26.07
CA LYS A 150 -18.14 -30.00 -25.22
C LYS A 150 -18.87 -28.83 -24.55
N GLN A 151 -18.84 -28.77 -23.22
CA GLN A 151 -19.37 -27.64 -22.44
C GLN A 151 -18.21 -27.04 -21.64
N THR A 152 -17.89 -25.77 -21.89
CA THR A 152 -16.92 -25.00 -21.11
C THR A 152 -17.69 -24.19 -20.08
N GLN A 153 -17.38 -24.36 -18.80
CA GLN A 153 -17.90 -23.56 -17.70
C GLN A 153 -16.77 -22.68 -17.17
N THR A 154 -16.95 -21.37 -17.26
CA THR A 154 -16.03 -20.38 -16.70
C THR A 154 -16.58 -19.90 -15.36
N SER A 155 -15.84 -20.13 -14.29
CA SER A 155 -16.15 -19.61 -12.95
C SER A 155 -15.11 -18.56 -12.60
N THR A 156 -15.55 -17.38 -12.19
CA THR A 156 -14.67 -16.30 -11.71
C THR A 156 -14.91 -16.14 -10.21
N SER A 157 -13.84 -16.14 -9.43
CA SER A 157 -13.85 -15.85 -7.99
C SER A 157 -12.90 -14.70 -7.72
N THR A 158 -13.35 -13.71 -6.98
CA THR A 158 -12.53 -12.57 -6.55
C THR A 158 -12.39 -12.64 -5.04
N GLU A 159 -11.16 -12.70 -4.56
CA GLU A 159 -10.80 -12.61 -3.15
C GLU A 159 -10.19 -11.23 -2.91
N SER A 160 -10.65 -10.54 -1.88
CA SER A 160 -10.15 -9.22 -1.51
C SER A 160 -9.88 -9.20 -0.03
N GLU A 161 -8.61 -8.94 0.31
CA GLU A 161 -8.15 -8.78 1.68
C GLU A 161 -7.80 -7.33 1.93
N TRP A 162 -8.32 -6.81 3.03
CA TRP A 162 -8.14 -5.42 3.47
C TRP A 162 -7.59 -5.44 4.88
N GLY A 163 -6.61 -4.59 5.14
CA GLY A 163 -6.03 -4.48 6.47
C GLY A 163 -5.38 -3.15 6.71
N GLU A 164 -5.57 -2.64 7.92
CA GLU A 164 -4.84 -1.47 8.40
C GLU A 164 -3.36 -1.81 8.62
N GLN A 165 -2.52 -0.82 8.35
CA GLN A 165 -1.07 -0.87 8.51
C GLN A 165 -0.58 0.40 9.18
N LEU A 166 0.34 0.26 10.13
CA LEU A 166 0.95 1.37 10.83
C LEU A 166 2.47 1.30 10.65
N TYR A 167 3.03 2.32 10.00
CA TYR A 167 4.47 2.49 9.88
C TYR A 167 4.96 3.22 11.12
N LEU A 168 5.65 2.50 12.00
CA LEU A 168 6.32 3.06 13.16
C LEU A 168 7.76 3.39 12.76
N VAL A 169 8.04 4.69 12.67
CA VAL A 169 9.31 5.23 12.21
C VAL A 169 10.12 5.63 13.43
N LEU A 170 11.28 5.02 13.57
CA LEU A 170 12.21 5.36 14.63
C LEU A 170 13.14 6.49 14.20
N GLN A 171 13.53 7.32 15.16
CA GLN A 171 14.65 8.23 15.02
C GLN A 171 15.90 7.39 14.73
N SER A 172 16.48 7.60 13.55
CA SER A 172 17.71 6.93 13.17
C SER A 172 18.61 7.90 12.43
N LYS A 173 19.90 7.83 12.72
CA LYS A 173 20.93 8.54 11.97
C LYS A 173 21.16 7.92 10.58
N ALA A 174 20.65 6.71 10.33
CA ALA A 174 20.78 6.06 9.04
C ALA A 174 19.77 6.62 8.04
N ALA A 175 20.28 7.16 6.92
CA ALA A 175 19.46 7.74 5.85
C ALA A 175 18.39 6.79 5.24
N LYS A 176 18.58 5.46 5.42
CA LYS A 176 17.71 4.38 4.94
C LYS A 176 17.10 3.54 6.06
N ALA A 177 16.91 4.07 7.26
CA ALA A 177 16.24 3.31 8.31
C ALA A 177 14.83 2.89 7.85
N ALA A 178 14.64 1.58 7.67
CA ALA A 178 13.34 1.02 7.34
C ALA A 178 12.42 1.14 8.56
N PRO A 179 11.15 1.54 8.36
CA PRO A 179 10.19 1.57 9.45
C PRO A 179 9.90 0.15 9.96
N VAL A 180 9.36 0.09 11.18
CA VAL A 180 8.66 -1.09 11.66
C VAL A 180 7.26 -1.06 11.06
N LEU A 181 6.85 -2.15 10.43
CA LEU A 181 5.53 -2.28 9.82
C LEU A 181 4.62 -3.13 10.71
N LEU A 182 3.66 -2.49 11.35
CA LEU A 182 2.62 -3.14 12.13
C LEU A 182 1.42 -3.39 11.22
N THR A 183 0.96 -4.64 11.09
CA THR A 183 -0.15 -4.99 10.20
C THR A 183 -1.30 -5.60 10.97
N GLN A 184 -2.53 -5.21 10.64
CA GLN A 184 -3.74 -5.64 11.35
C GLN A 184 -3.86 -7.16 11.46
N HIS A 185 -3.68 -7.87 10.35
CA HIS A 185 -3.77 -9.34 10.32
C HIS A 185 -2.43 -10.03 10.60
N GLY A 186 -1.35 -9.27 10.74
CA GLY A 186 -0.03 -9.81 11.06
C GLY A 186 0.20 -9.98 12.56
N LEU A 187 -0.41 -9.13 13.37
CA LEU A 187 -0.15 -9.04 14.81
C LEU A 187 -1.00 -9.98 15.65
N ARG A 188 -0.40 -10.44 16.75
CA ARG A 188 -1.06 -11.05 17.89
C ARG A 188 -1.33 -9.99 18.93
N TYR A 189 -2.60 -9.76 19.26
CA TYR A 189 -3.03 -8.69 20.17
C TYR A 189 -2.96 -9.05 21.66
N ALA A 190 -2.17 -10.08 22.04
CA ALA A 190 -2.01 -10.45 23.45
C ALA A 190 -1.41 -9.30 24.28
N GLY A 191 -0.56 -8.46 23.69
CA GLY A 191 0.03 -7.28 24.34
C GLY A 191 -0.96 -6.17 24.72
N LEU A 192 -2.24 -6.27 24.35
CA LEU A 192 -3.29 -5.37 24.85
C LEU A 192 -3.89 -5.82 26.18
N GLY A 193 -3.64 -7.05 26.63
CA GLY A 193 -4.26 -7.60 27.84
C GLY A 193 -5.79 -7.52 27.77
N GLU A 194 -6.40 -6.97 28.82
CA GLU A 194 -7.86 -6.76 28.93
C GLU A 194 -8.43 -5.82 27.87
N ALA A 195 -7.62 -4.95 27.27
CA ALA A 195 -8.07 -4.05 26.20
C ALA A 195 -8.18 -4.74 24.82
N LYS A 196 -7.82 -6.03 24.73
CA LYS A 196 -7.95 -6.83 23.51
C LYS A 196 -9.44 -7.05 23.19
N SER A 197 -9.82 -6.74 21.95
CA SER A 197 -11.19 -6.94 21.47
C SER A 197 -11.37 -8.29 20.74
N HIS A 198 -12.63 -8.64 20.46
CA HIS A 198 -12.99 -9.82 19.66
C HIS A 198 -12.72 -9.64 18.16
N SER A 199 -12.54 -8.40 17.69
CA SER A 199 -12.18 -8.12 16.29
C SER A 199 -10.73 -7.65 16.16
N SER A 200 -10.06 -8.05 15.08
CA SER A 200 -8.70 -7.58 14.78
C SER A 200 -8.67 -6.08 14.47
N LEU A 201 -9.73 -5.56 13.84
CA LEU A 201 -9.87 -4.14 13.52
C LEU A 201 -9.90 -3.30 14.81
N THR A 202 -10.82 -3.62 15.73
CA THR A 202 -10.93 -2.89 17.01
C THR A 202 -9.64 -3.01 17.82
N SER A 203 -9.03 -4.21 17.85
CA SER A 203 -7.74 -4.38 18.54
C SER A 203 -6.62 -3.56 17.90
N PHE A 204 -6.60 -3.41 16.58
CA PHE A 204 -5.62 -2.57 15.89
C PHE A 204 -5.84 -1.09 16.16
N THR A 205 -7.09 -0.61 16.15
CA THR A 205 -7.44 0.76 16.54
C THR A 205 -7.00 1.05 17.98
N THR A 206 -7.29 0.16 18.94
CA THR A 206 -6.83 0.28 20.33
C THR A 206 -5.31 0.34 20.41
N LEU A 207 -4.60 -0.50 19.63
CA LEU A 207 -3.13 -0.45 19.56
C LEU A 207 -2.62 0.90 19.04
N VAL A 208 -3.21 1.43 17.97
CA VAL A 208 -2.83 2.74 17.39
C VAL A 208 -3.02 3.85 18.43
N GLU A 209 -4.13 3.84 19.16
CA GLU A 209 -4.40 4.80 20.24
C GLU A 209 -3.37 4.69 21.37
N ARG A 210 -3.05 3.46 21.81
CA ARG A 210 -2.03 3.21 22.83
C ARG A 210 -0.64 3.68 22.38
N LEU A 211 -0.27 3.47 21.11
CA LEU A 211 0.99 3.93 20.55
C LEU A 211 1.07 5.46 20.47
N ARG A 212 -0.05 6.13 20.16
CA ARG A 212 -0.12 7.59 20.18
C ARG A 212 0.01 8.15 21.60
N ALA A 213 -0.58 7.49 22.58
CA ALA A 213 -0.41 7.85 23.99
C ALA A 213 1.02 7.57 24.49
N PHE A 214 1.63 6.47 24.03
CA PHE A 214 3.00 6.09 24.34
C PHE A 214 4.01 7.12 23.79
N ALA A 215 3.85 7.57 22.54
CA ALA A 215 4.74 8.54 21.91
C ALA A 215 3.98 9.82 21.48
N PRO A 216 3.58 10.69 22.41
CA PRO A 216 2.71 11.83 22.11
C PRO A 216 3.38 12.93 21.25
N HIS A 217 4.72 12.93 21.20
CA HIS A 217 5.49 13.86 20.38
C HIS A 217 5.72 13.35 18.95
N ALA A 218 5.42 12.08 18.67
CA ALA A 218 5.62 11.51 17.35
C ALA A 218 4.62 12.11 16.35
N PHE A 219 5.08 12.41 15.15
CA PHE A 219 4.20 12.87 14.08
C PHE A 219 3.21 11.77 13.70
N TYR A 220 1.91 12.04 13.82
CA TYR A 220 0.86 11.09 13.44
C TYR A 220 0.10 11.57 12.20
N ASP A 221 0.04 10.73 11.17
CA ASP A 221 -0.70 11.01 9.95
C ASP A 221 -1.57 9.81 9.56
N ARG A 222 -2.86 10.06 9.29
CA ARG A 222 -3.88 9.05 8.93
C ARG A 222 -4.47 9.24 7.55
N ARG A 223 -3.92 10.15 6.73
CA ARG A 223 -4.50 10.47 5.41
C ARG A 223 -4.53 9.28 4.46
N LEU A 224 -3.63 8.30 4.67
CA LEU A 224 -3.57 7.08 3.85
C LEU A 224 -4.63 6.03 4.23
N VAL A 225 -5.31 6.20 5.35
CA VAL A 225 -6.54 5.46 5.69
C VAL A 225 -7.75 6.15 5.06
N GLU A 226 -7.84 7.47 5.21
CA GLU A 226 -8.98 8.28 4.77
C GLU A 226 -9.09 8.35 3.23
N SER A 227 -7.95 8.36 2.55
CA SER A 227 -7.88 8.54 1.10
C SER A 227 -7.21 7.35 0.43
N ARG A 228 -8.02 6.35 0.11
CA ARG A 228 -7.54 5.07 -0.41
C ARG A 228 -6.86 5.20 -1.77
N ARG A 229 -5.69 4.57 -1.90
CA ARG A 229 -4.97 4.42 -3.17
C ARG A 229 -5.49 3.23 -3.96
N LYS A 230 -5.64 3.44 -5.27
CA LYS A 230 -6.02 2.38 -6.21
C LYS A 230 -4.94 1.29 -6.24
N PRO A 231 -5.32 0.01 -6.22
CA PRO A 231 -4.36 -1.08 -6.34
C PRO A 231 -3.75 -1.10 -7.75
N GLY A 232 -2.45 -1.41 -7.81
CA GLY A 232 -1.74 -1.67 -9.06
C GLY A 232 -1.70 -3.15 -9.37
N PHE A 233 -1.40 -3.51 -10.62
CA PHE A 233 -1.12 -4.90 -11.00
C PHE A 233 0.16 -5.39 -10.32
N VAL A 234 0.11 -6.58 -9.71
CA VAL A 234 1.25 -7.23 -9.04
C VAL A 234 1.79 -8.38 -9.87
N GLY A 235 0.88 -9.19 -10.46
CA GLY A 235 1.29 -10.34 -11.25
C GLY A 235 0.11 -11.14 -11.76
N ALA A 236 0.39 -12.02 -12.71
CA ALA A 236 -0.56 -13.00 -13.22
C ALA A 236 0.10 -14.37 -13.24
N SER A 237 -0.64 -15.40 -12.86
CA SER A 237 -0.19 -16.79 -12.94
C SER A 237 -1.22 -17.62 -13.71
N ARG A 238 -0.72 -18.66 -14.39
CA ARG A 238 -1.54 -19.67 -15.05
C ARG A 238 -1.13 -21.03 -14.55
N SER A 239 -2.11 -21.83 -14.14
CA SER A 239 -1.90 -23.20 -13.73
C SER A 239 -2.95 -24.11 -14.36
N LYS A 240 -2.66 -25.41 -14.40
CA LYS A 240 -3.64 -26.44 -14.77
C LYS A 240 -3.87 -27.33 -13.57
N VAL A 241 -5.12 -27.44 -13.14
CA VAL A 241 -5.54 -28.37 -12.08
C VAL A 241 -6.42 -29.43 -12.73
N GLY A 242 -5.84 -30.60 -13.02
CA GLY A 242 -6.48 -31.64 -13.83
C GLY A 242 -6.75 -31.15 -15.26
N LYS A 243 -8.01 -31.21 -15.71
CA LYS A 243 -8.45 -30.69 -17.03
C LYS A 243 -8.88 -29.23 -16.99
N ALA A 244 -8.89 -28.59 -15.81
CA ALA A 244 -9.27 -27.20 -15.66
C ALA A 244 -8.07 -26.30 -15.89
N LYS A 245 -8.26 -25.22 -16.67
CA LYS A 245 -7.30 -24.12 -16.72
C LYS A 245 -7.67 -23.14 -15.62
N GLN A 246 -6.68 -22.66 -14.88
CA GLN A 246 -6.84 -21.66 -13.85
C GLN A 246 -5.90 -20.50 -14.15
N GLU A 247 -6.45 -19.29 -14.19
CA GLU A 247 -5.70 -18.04 -14.29
C GLU A 247 -5.95 -17.25 -13.01
N ALA A 248 -4.89 -16.70 -12.42
CA ALA A 248 -5.01 -15.81 -11.28
C ALA A 248 -4.31 -14.48 -11.59
N VAL A 249 -4.96 -13.37 -11.28
CA VAL A 249 -4.41 -12.01 -11.41
C VAL A 249 -4.44 -11.37 -10.04
N ALA A 250 -3.28 -10.89 -9.58
CA ALA A 250 -3.13 -10.23 -8.29
C ALA A 250 -2.93 -8.72 -8.49
N HIS A 251 -3.65 -7.95 -7.68
CA HIS A 251 -3.54 -6.51 -7.56
C HIS A 251 -3.26 -6.13 -6.10
N SER A 252 -2.43 -5.12 -5.87
CA SER A 252 -2.14 -4.62 -4.53
C SER A 252 -1.78 -3.15 -4.57
N ASN A 253 -2.12 -2.42 -3.51
CA ASN A 253 -1.67 -1.04 -3.34
C ASN A 253 -0.43 -0.91 -2.44
N ALA A 254 0.12 -2.00 -1.90
CA ALA A 254 1.18 -1.98 -0.87
C ALA A 254 2.38 -1.10 -1.25
N GLY A 255 3.01 -1.33 -2.42
CA GLY A 255 4.15 -0.52 -2.86
C GLY A 255 3.79 0.96 -3.11
N GLY A 256 2.54 1.25 -3.44
CA GLY A 256 2.04 2.63 -3.55
C GLY A 256 1.86 3.30 -2.19
N VAL A 257 1.47 2.53 -1.17
CA VAL A 257 1.37 2.97 0.23
C VAL A 257 2.76 3.17 0.82
N ASP A 258 3.71 2.25 0.62
CA ASP A 258 5.10 2.37 1.08
C ASP A 258 5.75 3.68 0.58
N LEU A 259 5.60 3.96 -0.71
CA LEU A 259 6.08 5.20 -1.33
C LEU A 259 5.40 6.42 -0.71
N ALA A 260 4.08 6.38 -0.51
CA ALA A 260 3.33 7.49 0.04
C ALA A 260 3.73 7.79 1.51
N ALA A 261 3.90 6.74 2.33
CA ALA A 261 4.38 6.87 3.69
C ALA A 261 5.77 7.49 3.72
N ARG A 262 6.69 7.03 2.85
CA ARG A 262 8.03 7.63 2.73
C ARG A 262 7.98 9.11 2.33
N LEU A 263 7.13 9.49 1.38
CA LEU A 263 6.98 10.87 0.95
C LEU A 263 6.42 11.77 2.06
N LEU A 264 5.46 11.27 2.86
CA LEU A 264 4.93 12.00 4.02
C LEU A 264 6.00 12.26 5.07
N LEU A 265 6.87 11.28 5.34
CA LEU A 265 7.99 11.46 6.27
C LEU A 265 8.99 12.51 5.78
N ILE A 266 9.30 12.50 4.48
CA ILE A 266 10.18 13.51 3.87
C ILE A 266 9.53 14.89 3.91
N ALA A 267 8.21 14.98 3.71
CA ALA A 267 7.51 16.25 3.78
C ALA A 267 7.44 16.80 5.19
N HIS A 268 7.19 15.94 6.18
CA HIS A 268 7.24 16.33 7.59
C HIS A 268 8.62 16.90 7.96
N SER A 269 9.70 16.17 7.63
CA SER A 269 11.06 16.61 7.97
C SER A 269 11.54 17.87 7.24
N ARG A 270 10.86 18.25 6.14
CA ARG A 270 11.18 19.44 5.34
C ARG A 270 10.15 20.57 5.48
N GLY A 271 9.18 20.46 6.38
CA GLY A 271 8.11 21.46 6.54
C GLY A 271 7.25 21.64 5.29
N GLN A 272 7.01 20.57 4.53
CA GLN A 272 6.25 20.58 3.26
C GLN A 272 4.85 19.94 3.37
N LEU A 273 4.30 19.83 4.58
CA LEU A 273 2.96 19.28 4.82
C LEU A 273 1.84 20.32 4.70
#